data_AF-A0AAU9U4E7-F1
#
_entry.id   AF-A0AAU9U4E7-F1
#
_cell.length_a   1.000
_cell.length_b   1.000
_cell.length_c   1.000
_cell.angle_alpha   90.00
_cell.angle_beta   90.00
_cell.angle_gamma   90.00
#
_symmetry.space_group_name_H-M   'P 1'
#
loop_
_entity.id
_entity.type
_entity.pdbx_description
1 polymer ?
#
loop_
_entity_poly.entity_id
_entity_poly.type
_entity_poly.pdbx_seq_one_letter_code
_entity_poly.pdbx_strand_id
1 'polypeptide(L)'
;MASEPFCVFECNSIGDKILLFTQEKLKKCREILTIRVALKLKYNDVNLPVTVTKTHGYHSKCCKDFLAVPKKYIVKYDALQSSETPSTSRSDEAGK
;
A
#
# COMPACT_ATOMS: atom_id res chain seq x y z
N MET A 1 -3.61 15.53 -26.75
CA MET A 1 -3.58 16.27 -25.47
C MET A 1 -2.86 15.39 -24.46
N ALA A 2 -1.65 15.76 -24.03
CA ALA A 2 -0.97 15.02 -22.97
C ALA A 2 -1.55 15.49 -21.63
N SER A 3 -2.30 14.63 -20.95
CA SER A 3 -2.85 14.95 -19.63
C SER A 3 -1.68 15.09 -18.64
N GLU A 4 -1.64 16.21 -17.91
CA GLU A 4 -0.65 16.39 -16.86
C GLU A 4 -0.86 15.33 -15.77
N PRO A 5 0.23 14.74 -15.22
CA PRO A 5 0.09 13.75 -14.18
C PRO A 5 -0.49 14.40 -12.93
N PHE A 6 -1.36 13.69 -12.21
CA PHE A 6 -1.90 14.13 -10.93
C PHE A 6 -1.38 13.26 -9.78
N CYS A 7 -1.37 13.80 -8.56
CA CYS A 7 -0.94 13.07 -7.38
C CYS A 7 -2.07 12.18 -6.87
N VAL A 8 -1.83 10.86 -6.80
CA VAL A 8 -2.83 9.87 -6.32
C VAL A 8 -3.16 9.97 -4.84
N PHE A 9 -2.37 10.71 -4.06
CA PHE A 9 -2.55 10.88 -2.62
C PHE A 9 -3.45 12.08 -2.25
N GLU A 10 -4.21 12.60 -3.23
CA GLU A 10 -5.21 13.69 -3.06
C GLU A 10 -4.72 14.82 -2.16
N CYS A 11 -3.54 15.35 -2.48
CA CYS A 11 -2.94 16.43 -1.72
C CYS A 11 -3.29 17.80 -2.32
N ASN A 12 -3.45 18.81 -1.47
CA ASN A 12 -3.64 20.20 -1.87
C ASN A 12 -2.32 20.93 -2.23
N SER A 13 -1.24 20.19 -2.52
CA SER A 13 0.02 20.78 -2.98
C SER A 13 -0.14 21.27 -4.42
N ILE A 14 -0.32 22.58 -4.59
CA ILE A 14 -0.36 23.25 -5.89
C ILE A 14 1.07 23.73 -6.21
N GLY A 15 1.67 23.23 -7.29
CA GLY A 15 2.98 23.67 -7.78
C GLY A 15 4.18 22.77 -7.43
N ASP A 16 3.99 21.72 -6.64
CA ASP A 16 5.02 20.71 -6.43
C ASP A 16 5.19 19.81 -7.67
N LYS A 17 6.43 19.40 -7.97
CA LYS A 17 6.71 18.49 -9.09
C LYS A 17 6.11 17.11 -8.84
N ILE A 18 5.25 16.66 -9.75
CA ILE A 18 4.69 15.31 -9.74
C ILE A 18 5.68 14.33 -10.36
N LEU A 19 6.06 13.32 -9.60
CA LEU A 19 6.92 12.22 -10.02
C LEU A 19 6.05 11.06 -10.49
N LEU A 20 6.42 10.43 -11.60
CA LEU A 20 5.73 9.24 -12.07
C LEU A 20 6.14 8.02 -11.23
N PHE A 21 5.22 7.07 -11.10
CA PHE A 21 5.53 5.79 -10.51
C PHE A 21 6.54 5.01 -11.37
N THR A 22 7.40 4.26 -10.70
CA THR A 22 8.11 3.11 -11.29
C THR A 22 7.42 1.83 -10.84
N GLN A 23 7.61 0.73 -11.58
CA GLN A 23 7.02 -0.57 -11.21
C GLN A 23 7.36 -0.96 -9.77
N GLU A 24 8.63 -0.81 -9.38
CA GLU A 24 9.10 -1.13 -8.04
C GLU A 24 8.47 -0.22 -6.96
N LYS A 25 8.33 1.08 -7.26
CA LYS A 25 7.71 2.03 -6.33
C LYS A 25 6.23 1.76 -6.16
N LEU A 26 5.53 1.45 -7.25
CA LEU A 26 4.10 1.12 -7.25
C LEU A 26 3.84 -0.15 -6.43
N LYS A 27 4.68 -1.18 -6.59
CA LYS A 27 4.62 -2.40 -5.79
C LYS A 27 4.75 -2.11 -4.30
N LYS A 28 5.78 -1.36 -3.90
CA LYS A 28 5.99 -0.94 -2.49
C LYS A 28 4.80 -0.15 -1.94
N CYS A 29 4.21 0.74 -2.75
CA CYS A 29 3.02 1.49 -2.33
C CYS A 29 1.82 0.58 -2.13
N ARG A 30 1.63 -0.46 -2.95
CA ARG A 30 0.55 -1.44 -2.79
C ARG A 30 0.69 -2.25 -1.50
N GLU A 31 1.90 -2.71 -1.19
CA GLU A 31 2.17 -3.44 0.06
C GLU A 31 1.81 -2.59 1.29
N ILE A 32 2.22 -1.32 1.28
CA ILE A 32 1.87 -0.39 2.35
C ILE A 32 0.38 -0.05 2.37
N LEU A 33 -0.28 0.05 1.20
CA LEU A 33 -1.72 0.26 1.11
C LEU A 33 -2.48 -0.86 1.81
N THR A 34 -2.09 -2.12 1.61
CA THR A 34 -2.71 -3.27 2.28
C THR A 34 -2.65 -3.13 3.80
N ILE A 35 -1.48 -2.76 4.35
CA ILE A 35 -1.32 -2.53 5.79
C ILE A 35 -2.23 -1.39 6.27
N ARG A 36 -2.27 -0.29 5.51
CA ARG A 36 -3.09 0.89 5.85
C ARG A 36 -4.59 0.58 5.78
N VAL A 37 -5.05 -0.21 4.81
CA VAL A 37 -6.44 -0.66 4.67
C VAL A 37 -6.82 -1.58 5.83
N ALA A 38 -6.04 -2.62 6.09
CA ALA A 38 -6.30 -3.57 7.16
C ALA A 38 -6.39 -2.90 8.55
N LEU A 39 -5.58 -1.87 8.77
CA LEU A 39 -5.51 -1.14 10.04
C LEU A 39 -6.31 0.18 10.04
N LYS A 40 -7.09 0.46 8.98
CA LYS A 40 -7.90 1.68 8.81
C LYS A 40 -7.12 2.98 9.08
N LEU A 41 -5.87 3.05 8.61
CA LEU A 41 -4.98 4.20 8.78
C LEU A 41 -5.28 5.29 7.74
N LYS A 42 -4.71 6.49 7.92
CA LYS A 42 -4.75 7.54 6.87
C LYS A 42 -4.28 6.97 5.53
N TYR A 43 -4.90 7.42 4.44
CA TYR A 43 -4.66 6.92 3.08
C TYR A 43 -5.15 5.49 2.81
N ASN A 44 -6.05 4.94 3.64
CA ASN A 44 -6.67 3.64 3.37
C ASN A 44 -7.57 3.63 2.12
N ASP A 45 -8.14 4.78 1.75
CA ASP A 45 -9.02 4.91 0.59
C ASP A 45 -8.28 5.27 -0.71
N VAL A 46 -6.95 5.38 -0.65
CA VAL A 46 -6.15 5.79 -1.82
C VAL A 46 -6.23 4.74 -2.93
N ASN A 47 -6.65 5.17 -4.11
CA ASN A 47 -6.75 4.31 -5.28
C ASN A 47 -5.45 4.32 -6.09
N LEU A 48 -4.60 3.31 -5.88
CA LEU A 48 -3.35 3.14 -6.63
C LEU A 48 -3.62 2.49 -8.00
N PRO A 49 -3.07 3.03 -9.10
CA PRO A 49 -3.27 2.48 -10.44
C PRO A 49 -2.67 1.08 -10.57
N VAL A 50 -3.34 0.17 -11.30
CA VAL A 50 -2.90 -1.23 -11.50
C VAL A 50 -1.50 -1.30 -12.11
N THR A 51 -1.21 -0.40 -13.04
CA THR A 51 0.06 -0.30 -13.75
C THR A 51 0.61 1.11 -13.69
N VAL A 52 1.93 1.24 -13.94
CA VAL A 52 2.54 2.54 -14.17
C VAL A 52 1.95 3.19 -15.41
N THR A 53 1.49 4.43 -15.25
CA THR A 53 0.90 5.24 -16.31
C THR A 53 1.53 6.62 -16.30
N LYS A 54 1.36 7.37 -17.40
CA LYS A 54 1.88 8.75 -17.51
C LYS A 54 0.99 9.78 -16.82
N THR A 55 -0.20 9.38 -16.36
CA THR A 55 -1.21 10.25 -15.76
C THR A 55 -1.25 10.17 -14.24
N HIS A 56 -0.80 9.06 -13.66
CA HIS A 56 -0.77 8.87 -12.22
C HIS A 56 0.65 9.04 -11.70
N GLY A 57 0.82 9.98 -10.77
CA GLY A 57 2.08 10.23 -10.11
C GLY A 57 1.92 10.52 -8.63
N TYR A 58 2.98 11.05 -8.04
CA TYR A 58 3.03 11.41 -6.64
C TYR A 58 3.98 12.57 -6.39
N HIS A 59 3.68 13.38 -5.38
CA HIS A 59 4.69 14.27 -4.81
C HIS A 59 5.64 13.48 -3.92
N SER A 60 6.94 13.83 -3.97
CA SER A 60 7.97 13.19 -3.13
C SER A 60 7.59 13.18 -1.65
N LYS A 61 7.02 14.29 -1.16
CA LYS A 61 6.52 14.43 0.22
C LYS A 61 5.37 13.45 0.51
N CYS A 62 4.33 13.43 -0.33
CA CYS A 62 3.18 12.54 -0.15
C CYS A 62 3.58 11.07 -0.13
N CYS A 63 4.48 10.66 -1.04
CA CYS A 63 4.96 9.29 -1.07
C CYS A 63 5.79 8.94 0.17
N LYS A 64 6.63 9.86 0.67
CA LYS A 64 7.37 9.64 1.93
C LYS A 64 6.43 9.49 3.12
N ASP A 65 5.44 10.38 3.26
CA ASP A 65 4.41 10.31 4.31
C ASP A 65 3.60 9.00 4.23
N PHE A 66 3.25 8.58 3.01
CA PHE A 66 2.52 7.34 2.78
C PHE A 66 3.36 6.10 3.12
N LEU A 67 4.64 6.07 2.75
CA LEU A 67 5.53 4.96 3.08
C LEU A 67 5.98 4.95 4.54
N ALA A 68 5.89 6.09 5.23
CA ALA A 68 6.20 6.22 6.66
C ALA A 68 5.12 5.56 7.52
N VAL A 69 5.06 4.22 7.50
CA VAL A 69 4.24 3.44 8.41
C VAL A 69 5.04 3.11 9.67
N PRO A 70 4.60 3.53 10.86
CA PRO A 70 5.24 3.15 12.12
C PRO A 70 5.35 1.64 12.29
N LYS A 71 6.51 1.15 12.78
CA LYS A 71 6.78 -0.28 13.00
C LYS A 71 5.70 -1.00 13.82
N LYS A 72 5.08 -0.31 14.79
CA LYS A 72 3.96 -0.85 15.58
C LYS A 72 2.78 -1.35 14.74
N TYR A 73 2.51 -0.71 13.60
CA TYR A 73 1.44 -1.12 12.70
C TYR A 73 1.87 -2.30 11.82
N ILE A 74 3.14 -2.37 11.42
CA ILE A 74 3.68 -3.52 10.69
C ILE A 74 3.56 -4.78 11.55
N VAL A 75 4.00 -4.72 12.80
CA VAL A 75 3.88 -5.85 13.76
C VAL A 75 2.41 -6.21 14.00
N LYS A 76 1.53 -5.21 14.12
CA LYS A 76 0.09 -5.46 14.30
C LYS A 76 -0.54 -6.15 13.08
N TYR A 77 -0.15 -5.75 11.87
CA TYR A 77 -0.62 -6.39 10.63
C TYR A 77 -0.12 -7.84 10.50
N ASP A 78 1.14 -8.09 10.84
CA ASP A 78 1.73 -9.43 10.84
C ASP A 78 1.01 -10.39 11.82
N ALA A 79 0.66 -9.87 13.01
CA ALA A 79 -0.13 -10.61 13.99
C ALA A 79 -1.56 -10.90 13.49
N LEU A 80 -2.19 -9.97 12.77
CA LEU A 80 -3.51 -10.19 12.15
C LEU A 80 -3.44 -11.29 11.07
N GLN A 81 -2.46 -11.23 10.17
CA GLN A 81 -2.27 -12.25 9.14
C GLN A 81 -2.01 -13.64 9.73
N SER A 82 -1.28 -13.70 10.84
CA SER A 82 -1.01 -14.97 11.54
C SER A 82 -2.29 -15.56 12.16
N SER A 83 -3.22 -14.71 12.60
CA SER A 83 -4.48 -15.13 13.23
C SER A 83 -5.57 -15.59 12.24
N GLU A 84 -5.43 -15.28 10.95
CA GLU A 84 -6.39 -15.66 9.90
C GLU A 84 -6.00 -16.92 9.13
N THR A 85 -4.99 -17.66 9.59
CA THR A 85 -4.81 -19.04 9.12
C THR A 85 -5.84 -19.93 9.80
N PRO A 86 -6.81 -20.54 9.09
CA PRO A 86 -7.53 -21.66 9.65
C PRO A 86 -6.49 -22.73 9.93
N SER A 87 -6.28 -22.99 11.21
CA SER A 87 -5.63 -24.20 11.68
C SER A 87 -6.47 -25.38 11.18
N THR A 88 -6.27 -25.82 9.94
CA THR A 88 -6.44 -27.23 9.59
C THR A 88 -5.23 -27.94 10.18
N SER A 89 -5.23 -27.99 11.51
CA SER A 89 -4.56 -29.00 12.28
C SER A 89 -5.32 -30.28 11.98
N ARG A 90 -4.91 -31.02 10.95
CA ARG A 90 -5.10 -32.45 10.96
C ARG A 90 -3.75 -33.07 11.27
N SER A 91 -3.47 -33.08 12.56
CA SER A 91 -2.49 -33.97 13.15
C SER A 91 -2.82 -35.41 12.78
N ASP A 92 -1.75 -36.12 12.48
CA ASP A 92 -1.47 -37.56 12.47
C ASP A 92 -2.47 -38.47 13.20
N GLU A 93 -2.75 -39.68 12.66
CA GLU A 93 -2.37 -40.97 13.29
C GLU A 93 -3.01 -42.21 12.60
N ALA A 94 -2.13 -43.18 12.35
CA ALA A 94 -2.18 -44.63 12.09
C ALA A 94 -3.47 -45.46 11.85
N GLY A 95 -3.28 -46.50 11.03
CA GLY A 95 -4.01 -47.78 11.04
C GLY A 95 -4.70 -48.07 9.70
N LYS A 96 -4.45 -49.16 8.99
CA LYS A 96 -3.91 -50.48 9.30
C LYS A 96 -3.49 -51.17 8.00
#